data_AF-A0A925R864-F1
#
_entry.id   AF-A0A925R864-F1
#
_cell.length_a   1.000
_cell.length_b   1.000
_cell.length_c   1.000
_cell.angle_alpha   90.00
_cell.angle_beta   90.00
_cell.angle_gamma   90.00
#
_symmetry.space_group_name_H-M   'P 1'
#
loop_
_entity.id
_entity.type
_entity.pdbx_description
1 polymer ?
#
loop_
_entity_poly.entity_id
_entity_poly.type
_entity_poly.pdbx_seq_one_letter_code
_entity_poly.pdbx_strand_id
1 'polypeptide(L)'
;MTEESAKGFNFTAVPYYCEQESKMKNRLNGVFVLLILMLSVLIWSGCSKQSTPSGKAESKALPQSSGSDVSKAQIQPSDEEIIKAIDDSGLMKRADGSIAIVPPVMVVEKSPRNKSGSWPVKVKFTLQYKMKDGKFSQPSETTSSFGIFEEKDDLGKFVWKARLGS
;
A
#
# COMPACT_ATOMS: atom_id res chain seq x y z
N MET A 1 57.35 19.91 9.79
CA MET A 1 57.00 20.34 11.15
C MET A 1 56.64 21.80 11.07
N THR A 2 55.34 22.08 10.87
CA THR A 2 54.68 23.35 11.19
C THR A 2 53.18 23.12 11.04
N GLU A 3 52.51 23.15 12.18
CA GLU A 3 51.07 23.23 12.40
C GLU A 3 50.50 24.62 12.01
N GLU A 4 49.18 24.74 12.18
CA GLU A 4 48.29 25.92 12.08
C GLU A 4 47.63 26.17 10.71
N SER A 5 46.36 26.53 10.58
CA SER A 5 45.21 26.67 11.49
C SER A 5 44.03 27.11 10.61
N ALA A 6 42.85 26.47 10.69
CA ALA A 6 41.57 27.11 10.33
C ALA A 6 40.35 26.27 10.76
N LYS A 7 39.87 26.56 11.96
CA LYS A 7 38.48 26.97 12.27
C LYS A 7 37.33 26.13 11.67
N GLY A 8 36.85 25.19 12.49
CA GLY A 8 35.51 25.21 13.09
C GLY A 8 34.31 25.58 12.21
N PHE A 9 33.53 24.57 11.83
CA PHE A 9 32.11 24.71 11.54
C PHE A 9 31.33 23.74 12.42
N ASN A 10 30.74 24.26 13.49
CA ASN A 10 29.83 23.51 14.36
C ASN A 10 28.55 23.24 13.58
N PHE A 11 28.38 22.00 13.12
CA PHE A 11 27.11 21.53 12.58
C PHE A 11 26.21 21.16 13.77
N THR A 12 25.42 22.14 14.22
CA THR A 12 24.32 21.88 15.14
C THR A 12 23.24 21.12 14.38
N ALA A 13 23.35 19.78 14.37
CA ALA A 13 22.27 18.91 13.95
C ALA A 13 21.12 19.06 14.95
N VAL A 14 19.97 19.55 14.47
CA VAL A 14 18.72 19.61 15.22
C VAL A 14 18.07 18.22 15.17
N PRO A 15 17.90 17.49 16.30
CA PRO A 15 17.14 16.26 16.34
C PRO A 15 15.76 16.55 16.93
N TYR A 16 14.75 16.84 16.11
CA TYR A 16 13.40 17.13 16.62
C TYR A 16 12.25 16.45 15.88
N TYR A 17 12.49 15.29 15.26
CA TYR A 17 11.40 14.55 14.59
C TYR A 17 11.36 13.04 14.89
N CYS A 18 11.75 12.60 16.10
CA CYS A 18 11.67 11.18 16.48
C CYS A 18 11.03 10.90 17.86
N GLU A 19 10.16 11.79 18.38
CA GLU A 19 9.57 11.60 19.71
C GLU A 19 8.06 11.90 19.82
N GLN A 20 7.27 11.56 18.79
CA GLN A 20 5.80 11.56 18.92
C GLN A 20 5.11 10.23 18.57
N GLU A 21 5.75 9.33 17.84
CA GLU A 21 5.08 8.10 17.39
C GLU A 21 5.04 6.93 18.39
N SER A 22 5.81 6.96 19.48
CA SER A 22 5.85 5.84 20.43
C SER A 22 4.68 5.83 21.44
N LYS A 23 4.05 6.98 21.71
CA LYS A 23 3.04 7.09 22.76
C LYS A 23 1.64 6.64 22.35
N MET A 24 1.31 6.60 21.05
CA MET A 24 -0.02 6.19 20.58
C MET A 24 -0.16 4.69 20.36
N LYS A 25 0.93 3.98 20.03
CA LYS A 25 0.91 2.53 19.73
C LYS A 25 0.60 1.69 20.98
N ASN A 26 0.98 2.17 22.16
CA ASN A 26 0.80 1.41 23.41
C ASN A 26 -0.63 1.44 23.96
N ARG A 27 -1.43 2.46 23.62
CA ARG A 27 -2.84 2.56 24.07
C ARG A 27 -3.80 1.72 23.24
N LEU A 28 -3.48 1.48 21.97
CA LEU A 28 -4.33 0.68 21.08
C LEU A 28 -4.28 -0.81 21.45
N ASN A 29 -3.08 -1.32 21.78
CA ASN A 29 -2.90 -2.74 22.10
C ASN A 29 -3.64 -3.18 23.38
N GLY A 30 -3.76 -2.32 24.39
CA GLY A 30 -4.47 -2.66 25.64
C GLY A 30 -5.98 -2.83 25.47
N VAL A 31 -6.60 -2.01 24.62
CA VAL A 31 -8.05 -2.08 24.35
C VAL A 31 -8.40 -3.33 23.55
N PHE A 32 -7.56 -3.72 22.58
CA PHE A 32 -7.77 -4.94 21.79
C PHE A 32 -7.69 -6.21 22.64
N VAL A 33 -6.75 -6.31 23.59
CA VAL A 33 -6.64 -7.49 24.47
C VAL A 33 -7.88 -7.64 25.36
N LEU A 34 -8.40 -6.52 25.89
CA LEU A 34 -9.58 -6.53 26.77
C LEU A 34 -10.87 -6.87 26.00
N LEU A 35 -10.98 -6.42 24.75
CA LEU A 35 -12.09 -6.75 23.85
C LEU A 35 -12.11 -8.25 23.50
N ILE A 36 -10.95 -8.85 23.19
CA ILE A 36 -10.84 -10.28 22.87
C ILE A 36 -11.19 -11.15 24.09
N LEU A 37 -10.78 -10.74 25.29
CA LEU A 37 -11.12 -11.44 26.54
C LEU A 37 -12.63 -11.41 26.81
N MET A 38 -13.30 -10.27 26.59
CA MET A 38 -14.76 -10.16 26.75
C MET A 38 -15.54 -11.02 25.76
N LEU A 39 -15.11 -11.08 24.49
CA LEU A 39 -15.77 -11.91 23.48
C LEU A 39 -15.62 -13.42 23.75
N SER A 40 -14.55 -13.85 24.43
CA SER A 40 -14.30 -15.26 24.74
C SER A 40 -15.25 -15.83 25.81
N VAL A 41 -15.82 -15.01 26.68
CA VAL A 41 -16.77 -15.45 27.73
C VAL A 41 -18.17 -15.72 27.15
N LEU A 42 -18.49 -15.15 25.99
CA LEU A 42 -19.80 -15.28 25.34
C LEU A 42 -19.97 -16.57 24.52
N ILE A 43 -18.89 -17.33 24.29
CA ILE A 43 -18.93 -18.54 23.45
C ILE A 43 -19.37 -19.79 24.26
N TRP A 44 -19.52 -19.68 25.60
CA TRP A 44 -19.82 -20.85 26.46
C TRP A 44 -21.13 -20.77 27.25
N SER A 45 -22.19 -20.22 26.66
CA SER A 45 -23.55 -20.34 27.23
C SER A 45 -24.56 -20.64 26.14
N GLY A 46 -24.55 -21.86 25.64
CA GLY A 46 -25.48 -22.25 24.57
C GLY A 46 -25.50 -23.72 24.13
N CYS A 47 -25.05 -24.68 24.94
CA CYS A 47 -25.28 -26.11 24.66
C CYS A 47 -25.86 -26.80 25.90
N SER A 48 -27.16 -26.59 26.11
CA SER A 48 -27.96 -27.39 27.04
C SER A 48 -28.63 -28.52 26.26
N LYS A 49 -28.11 -29.74 26.49
CA LYS A 49 -28.73 -31.07 26.40
C LYS A 49 -29.94 -31.27 25.46
N GLN A 50 -29.78 -32.15 24.46
CA GLN A 50 -30.75 -33.24 24.28
C GLN A 50 -30.08 -34.50 23.73
N SER A 51 -30.29 -35.58 24.46
CA SER A 51 -29.87 -36.96 24.20
C SER A 51 -30.66 -37.62 23.04
N THR A 52 -29.94 -38.49 22.33
CA THR A 52 -30.24 -39.54 21.33
C THR A 52 -31.59 -40.30 21.47
N PRO A 53 -32.12 -41.07 20.45
CA PRO A 53 -31.38 -41.95 19.53
C PRO A 53 -31.91 -42.15 18.06
N SER A 54 -31.05 -42.78 17.26
CA SER A 54 -31.32 -43.78 16.19
C SER A 54 -32.50 -43.59 15.23
N GLY A 55 -32.21 -43.39 13.94
CA GLY A 55 -33.21 -43.57 12.89
C GLY A 55 -32.74 -43.24 11.48
N LYS A 56 -32.44 -44.28 10.71
CA LYS A 56 -32.51 -44.39 9.23
C LYS A 56 -31.70 -43.39 8.38
N ALA A 57 -30.68 -43.97 7.73
CA ALA A 57 -30.28 -43.59 6.39
C ALA A 57 -31.52 -43.50 5.48
N GLU A 58 -31.67 -42.35 4.81
CA GLU A 58 -32.16 -42.17 3.44
C GLU A 58 -32.72 -40.75 3.29
N SER A 59 -31.91 -39.83 2.78
CA SER A 59 -32.41 -38.63 2.12
C SER A 59 -31.33 -38.05 1.23
N LYS A 60 -31.47 -38.33 -0.07
CA LYS A 60 -31.15 -37.45 -1.20
C LYS A 60 -29.97 -36.50 -0.99
N ALA A 61 -28.81 -36.93 -1.47
CA ALA A 61 -27.76 -36.02 -1.89
C ALA A 61 -28.29 -35.18 -3.07
N LEU A 62 -28.70 -33.95 -2.77
CA LEU A 62 -28.79 -32.86 -3.73
C LEU A 62 -27.79 -31.79 -3.28
N PRO A 63 -27.26 -31.05 -4.24
CA PRO A 63 -25.87 -31.17 -4.67
C PRO A 63 -24.89 -30.71 -3.58
N GLN A 64 -23.68 -31.30 -3.59
CA GLN A 64 -22.51 -30.56 -3.12
C GLN A 64 -22.59 -29.20 -3.82
N SER A 65 -22.83 -28.15 -3.04
CA SER A 65 -22.40 -26.81 -3.38
C SER A 65 -20.89 -26.94 -3.51
N SER A 66 -20.46 -27.36 -4.69
CA SER A 66 -19.16 -27.09 -5.24
C SER A 66 -18.98 -25.61 -4.99
N GLY A 67 -18.27 -25.30 -3.90
CA GLY A 67 -17.45 -24.12 -3.84
C GLY A 67 -16.62 -24.22 -5.09
N SER A 68 -17.09 -23.56 -6.14
CA SER A 68 -16.21 -23.09 -7.18
C SER A 68 -15.24 -22.20 -6.41
N ASP A 69 -14.15 -22.81 -5.97
CA ASP A 69 -12.83 -22.20 -5.97
C ASP A 69 -12.58 -21.76 -7.42
N VAL A 70 -13.31 -20.72 -7.82
CA VAL A 70 -12.84 -19.77 -8.80
C VAL A 70 -11.63 -19.20 -8.09
N SER A 71 -10.48 -19.83 -8.31
CA SER A 71 -9.19 -19.18 -8.16
C SER A 71 -9.39 -17.80 -8.73
N LYS A 72 -9.54 -16.79 -7.86
CA LYS A 72 -9.82 -15.43 -8.25
C LYS A 72 -8.61 -15.04 -9.08
N ALA A 73 -8.75 -15.18 -10.41
CA ALA A 73 -7.69 -14.90 -11.35
C ALA A 73 -7.29 -13.47 -11.07
N GLN A 74 -6.10 -13.31 -10.51
CA GLN A 74 -5.70 -12.01 -10.03
C GLN A 74 -5.25 -11.21 -11.25
N ILE A 75 -6.16 -10.35 -11.72
CA ILE A 75 -5.96 -9.58 -12.94
C ILE A 75 -4.83 -8.59 -12.70
N GLN A 76 -3.78 -8.67 -13.52
CA GLN A 76 -2.73 -7.67 -13.56
C GLN A 76 -3.30 -6.39 -14.18
N PRO A 77 -3.00 -5.20 -13.64
CA PRO A 77 -3.50 -3.94 -14.21
C PRO A 77 -2.92 -3.66 -15.60
N SER A 78 -3.76 -3.08 -16.46
CA SER A 78 -3.38 -2.53 -17.76
C SER A 78 -2.41 -1.34 -17.62
N ASP A 79 -1.74 -0.95 -18.71
CA ASP A 79 -0.80 0.19 -18.68
C ASP A 79 -1.52 1.49 -18.33
N GLU A 80 -2.73 1.67 -18.85
CA GLU A 80 -3.59 2.81 -18.61
C GLU A 80 -4.01 2.88 -17.14
N GLU A 81 -4.38 1.76 -16.53
CA GLU A 81 -4.70 1.67 -15.10
C GLU A 81 -3.47 1.96 -14.23
N ILE A 82 -2.29 1.48 -14.62
CA ILE A 82 -1.03 1.75 -13.90
C ILE A 82 -0.72 3.24 -13.93
N ILE A 83 -0.74 3.86 -15.11
CA ILE A 83 -0.45 5.29 -15.27
C ILE A 83 -1.47 6.12 -14.50
N LYS A 84 -2.75 5.77 -14.58
CA LYS A 84 -3.81 6.43 -13.81
C LYS A 84 -3.61 6.29 -12.31
N ALA A 85 -3.28 5.09 -11.82
CA ALA A 85 -3.03 4.86 -10.40
C ALA A 85 -1.86 5.70 -9.87
N ILE A 86 -0.80 5.86 -10.68
CA ILE A 86 0.34 6.70 -10.32
C ILE A 86 -0.04 8.18 -10.29
N ASP A 87 -0.82 8.66 -11.26
CA ASP A 87 -1.26 10.05 -11.34
C ASP A 87 -2.25 10.41 -10.21
N ASP A 88 -3.20 9.52 -9.92
CA ASP A 88 -4.20 9.65 -8.85
C ASP A 88 -3.55 9.59 -7.47
N SER A 89 -2.47 8.81 -7.29
CA SER A 89 -1.68 8.80 -6.06
C SER A 89 -0.83 10.07 -5.88
N GLY A 90 -0.76 10.95 -6.88
CA GLY A 90 0.00 12.21 -6.81
C GLY A 90 1.52 12.04 -6.68
N LEU A 91 2.05 10.84 -6.93
CA LEU A 91 3.47 10.53 -6.70
C LEU A 91 4.42 11.30 -7.63
N MET A 92 3.91 11.74 -8.77
CA MET A 92 4.65 12.51 -9.77
C MET A 92 4.34 14.01 -9.71
N LYS A 93 3.56 14.46 -8.72
CA LYS A 93 3.15 15.85 -8.54
C LYS A 93 3.76 16.38 -7.25
N ARG A 94 4.37 17.57 -7.32
CA ARG A 94 4.68 18.34 -6.11
C ARG A 94 3.65 19.44 -5.94
N ALA A 95 3.25 19.68 -4.69
CA ALA A 95 2.27 20.71 -4.34
C ALA A 95 2.70 22.13 -4.76
N ASP A 96 4.01 22.38 -4.86
CA ASP A 96 4.58 23.67 -5.28
C ASP A 96 4.67 23.85 -6.81
N GLY A 97 4.27 22.84 -7.60
CA GLY A 97 4.37 22.87 -9.06
C GLY A 97 5.82 22.91 -9.58
N SER A 98 6.82 22.57 -8.75
CA SER A 98 8.23 22.59 -9.15
C SER A 98 8.62 21.46 -10.10
N ILE A 99 7.74 20.48 -10.31
CA ILE A 99 7.92 19.36 -11.23
C ILE A 99 6.76 19.34 -12.22
N ALA A 100 7.09 19.23 -13.51
CA ALA A 100 6.15 18.93 -14.57
C ALA A 100 6.55 17.61 -15.24
N ILE A 101 5.59 16.70 -15.43
CA ILE A 101 5.77 15.50 -16.23
C ILE A 101 5.30 15.81 -17.65
N VAL A 102 6.17 15.54 -18.62
CA VAL A 102 5.88 15.73 -20.04
C VAL A 102 5.50 14.36 -20.64
N PRO A 103 4.31 14.22 -21.23
CA PRO A 103 3.93 12.99 -21.93
C PRO A 103 4.87 12.68 -23.12
N PRO A 104 5.01 11.40 -23.51
CA PRO A 104 4.30 10.22 -23.00
C PRO A 104 4.94 9.61 -21.74
N VAL A 105 4.08 9.07 -20.87
CA VAL A 105 4.48 8.20 -19.76
C VAL A 105 4.33 6.75 -20.23
N MET A 106 5.36 5.92 -20.07
CA MET A 106 5.41 4.56 -20.61
C MET A 106 5.73 3.54 -19.53
N VAL A 107 4.94 2.46 -19.46
CA VAL A 107 5.29 1.29 -18.65
C VAL A 107 6.34 0.49 -19.40
N VAL A 108 7.54 0.36 -18.83
CA VAL A 108 8.66 -0.36 -19.48
C VAL A 108 8.85 -1.77 -18.93
N GLU A 109 8.36 -2.04 -17.73
CA GLU A 109 8.45 -3.38 -17.12
C GLU A 109 7.27 -3.61 -16.17
N LYS A 110 6.72 -4.84 -16.20
CA LYS A 110 5.78 -5.35 -15.21
C LYS A 110 6.31 -6.65 -14.63
N SER A 111 6.52 -6.68 -13.33
CA SER A 111 6.95 -7.89 -12.62
C SER A 111 5.73 -8.61 -12.01
N PRO A 112 5.85 -9.92 -11.69
CA PRO A 112 4.80 -10.65 -10.99
C PRO A 112 4.43 -10.01 -9.65
N ARG A 113 3.18 -10.23 -9.21
CA ARG A 113 2.69 -9.77 -7.92
C ARG A 113 3.59 -10.27 -6.78
N ASN A 114 4.04 -9.36 -5.93
CA ASN A 114 4.91 -9.68 -4.80
C ASN A 114 4.09 -10.23 -3.61
N LYS A 115 4.78 -10.69 -2.56
CA LYS A 115 4.15 -11.23 -1.33
C LYS A 115 3.29 -10.20 -0.59
N SER A 116 3.54 -8.90 -0.80
CA SER A 116 2.71 -7.82 -0.23
C SER A 116 1.43 -7.55 -1.01
N GLY A 117 1.23 -8.25 -2.13
CA GLY A 117 0.07 -8.08 -2.99
C GLY A 117 0.15 -6.89 -3.95
N SER A 118 1.32 -6.31 -4.13
CA SER A 118 1.57 -5.25 -5.11
C SER A 118 2.23 -5.81 -6.36
N TRP A 119 1.93 -5.21 -7.51
CA TRP A 119 2.59 -5.44 -8.79
C TRP A 119 3.73 -4.44 -8.94
N PRO A 120 5.01 -4.87 -8.91
CA PRO A 120 6.12 -4.00 -9.21
C PRO A 120 6.11 -3.63 -10.69
N VAL A 121 6.20 -2.34 -10.99
CA VAL A 121 6.27 -1.82 -12.36
C VAL A 121 7.37 -0.79 -12.48
N LYS A 122 8.03 -0.72 -13.63
CA LYS A 122 8.93 0.37 -13.98
C LYS A 122 8.27 1.25 -15.02
N VAL A 123 8.31 2.55 -14.79
CA VAL A 123 7.69 3.54 -15.67
C VAL A 123 8.76 4.54 -16.09
N LYS A 124 8.89 4.72 -17.40
CA LYS A 124 9.74 5.74 -18.03
C LYS A 124 8.88 6.97 -18.33
N PHE A 125 9.37 8.14 -17.96
CA PHE A 125 8.71 9.41 -18.21
C PHE A 125 9.73 10.53 -18.35
N THR A 126 9.30 11.65 -18.93
CA THR A 126 10.11 12.86 -19.06
C THR A 126 9.70 13.86 -17.99
N LEU A 127 10.67 14.39 -17.27
CA LEU A 127 10.45 15.40 -16.24
C LEU A 127 11.10 16.74 -16.62
N GLN A 128 10.50 17.82 -16.15
CA GLN A 128 11.05 19.17 -16.17
C GLN A 128 10.93 19.79 -14.79
N TYR A 129 11.97 20.48 -14.34
CA TYR A 129 11.99 21.19 -13.07
C TYR A 129 11.81 22.68 -13.27
N LYS A 130 10.99 23.32 -12.44
CA LYS A 130 10.92 24.79 -12.39
C LYS A 130 12.17 25.34 -11.68
N MET A 131 12.98 26.09 -12.42
CA MET A 131 14.17 26.77 -11.94
C MET A 131 13.81 28.04 -11.15
N LYS A 132 14.77 28.59 -10.41
CA LYS A 132 14.57 29.79 -9.56
C LYS A 132 14.14 31.03 -10.34
N ASP A 133 14.48 31.10 -11.63
CA ASP A 133 14.07 32.16 -12.55
C ASP A 133 12.63 31.97 -13.10
N GLY A 134 11.94 30.92 -12.65
CA GLY A 134 10.58 30.59 -13.06
C GLY A 134 10.49 29.78 -14.36
N LYS A 135 11.60 29.55 -15.07
CA LYS A 135 11.64 28.75 -16.31
C LYS A 135 11.74 27.27 -16.00
N PHE A 136 11.31 26.43 -16.93
CA PHE A 136 11.52 24.98 -16.82
C PHE A 136 12.91 24.57 -17.33
N SER A 137 13.50 23.57 -16.69
CA SER A 137 14.73 22.91 -17.14
C SER A 137 14.52 22.23 -18.49
N GLN A 138 15.62 21.84 -19.13
CA GLN A 138 15.52 20.91 -20.25
C GLN A 138 14.81 19.62 -19.79
N PRO A 139 13.96 19.03 -20.63
CA PRO A 139 13.34 17.75 -20.34
C PRO A 139 14.41 16.67 -20.14
N SER A 140 14.28 15.93 -19.04
CA SER A 140 15.16 14.82 -18.71
C SER A 140 14.34 13.53 -18.66
N GLU A 141 14.78 12.49 -19.35
CA GLU A 141 14.17 11.18 -19.22
C GLU A 141 14.55 10.55 -17.87
N THR A 142 13.59 9.89 -17.24
CA THR A 142 13.79 9.20 -15.97
C THR A 142 12.94 7.95 -15.94
N THR A 143 13.48 6.90 -15.31
CA THR A 143 12.75 5.66 -15.05
C THR A 143 12.60 5.53 -13.54
N SER A 144 11.39 5.21 -13.06
CA SER A 144 11.13 4.97 -11.64
C SER A 144 10.30 3.72 -11.44
N SER A 145 10.52 3.07 -10.30
CA SER A 145 9.80 1.86 -9.89
C SER A 145 8.62 2.22 -8.99
N PHE A 146 7.47 1.62 -9.25
CA PHE A 146 6.24 1.79 -8.48
C PHE A 146 5.67 0.43 -8.08
N GLY A 147 4.98 0.39 -6.95
CA GLY A 147 4.17 -0.74 -6.53
C GLY A 147 2.70 -0.42 -6.76
N ILE A 148 2.03 -1.21 -7.60
CA ILE A 148 0.61 -1.02 -7.94
C ILE A 148 -0.25 -2.04 -7.18
N PHE A 149 -1.27 -1.59 -6.48
CA PHE A 149 -2.11 -2.45 -5.64
C PHE A 149 -3.57 -2.00 -5.64
N GLU A 150 -4.48 -2.92 -5.35
CA GLU A 150 -5.89 -2.59 -5.16
C GLU A 150 -6.13 -2.19 -3.70
N GLU A 151 -6.88 -1.12 -3.52
CA GLU A 151 -7.39 -0.68 -2.22
C GLU A 151 -8.90 -0.42 -2.36
N LYS A 152 -9.66 -0.59 -1.27
CA LYS A 152 -11.07 -0.19 -1.26
C LYS A 152 -11.17 1.29 -0.96
N ASP A 153 -11.92 2.02 -1.78
CA ASP A 153 -12.30 3.39 -1.47
C ASP A 153 -13.35 3.45 -0.34
N ASP A 154 -13.74 4.65 0.06
CA ASP A 154 -14.75 4.89 1.11
C ASP A 154 -16.14 4.30 0.77
N LEU A 155 -16.37 3.97 -0.50
CA LEU A 155 -17.59 3.35 -1.01
C LEU A 155 -17.46 1.82 -1.11
N GLY A 156 -16.32 1.25 -0.70
CA GLY A 156 -16.04 -0.18 -0.75
C GLY A 156 -15.66 -0.70 -2.14
N LYS A 157 -15.47 0.17 -3.14
CA LYS A 157 -15.07 -0.20 -4.50
C LYS A 157 -13.55 -0.36 -4.58
N PHE A 158 -13.10 -1.39 -5.29
CA PHE A 158 -11.67 -1.58 -5.55
C PHE A 158 -11.17 -0.52 -6.55
N VAL A 159 -10.10 0.17 -6.16
CA VAL A 159 -9.38 1.15 -6.96
C VAL A 159 -7.90 0.83 -6.97
N TRP A 160 -7.25 1.03 -8.12
CA TRP A 160 -5.81 0.89 -8.22
C TRP A 160 -5.12 2.11 -7.60
N LYS A 161 -4.13 1.84 -6.76
CA LYS A 161 -3.26 2.81 -6.11
C LYS A 161 -1.81 2.49 -6.41
N ALA A 162 -0.98 3.52 -6.40
CA ALA A 162 0.46 3.40 -6.52
C ALA A 162 1.19 3.86 -5.27
N ARG A 163 2.36 3.27 -5.02
CA ARG A 163 3.39 3.77 -4.09
C ARG A 163 4.76 3.80 -4.76
N LEU A 164 5.68 4.64 -4.26
CA LEU A 164 7.07 4.64 -4.71
C LEU A 164 7.80 3.39 -4.21
N GLY A 165 8.60 2.78 -5.08
CA GLY A 165 9.33 1.55 -4.79
C GLY A 165 8.48 0.29 -4.95
N SER A 166 9.14 -0.87 -4.93
CA SER A 166 8.55 -2.20 -5.11
C SER A 166 8.47 -2.97 -3.80
#